data_AF-A0A495UP64-F1
#
_entry.id   AF-A0A495UP64-F1
#
_cell.length_a   1.000
_cell.length_b   1.000
_cell.length_c   1.000
_cell.angle_alpha   90.00
_cell.angle_beta   90.00
_cell.angle_gamma   90.00
#
_symmetry.space_group_name_H-M   'P 1'
#
loop_
_entity.id
_entity.type
_entity.pdbx_description
1 polymer ?
#
loop_
_entity_poly.entity_id
_entity_poly.type
_entity_poly.pdbx_seq_one_letter_code
_entity_poly.pdbx_strand_id
1 'polypeptide(L)'
;MNIGQNTLNWLRTELFQVEEAWSEETPRGFRWWPHRQAQTLEVIGREAGPDGAPAALVLVRTELLRDLDLGEEVLAVLQAVTLRTAGMAAPVYDPARRTLDLCTLVRVNTDNNGWMRRLIGLAAMLQIRDA
;
A
#
# COMPACT_ATOMS: atom_id res chain seq x y z
N MET A 1 -19.19 -2.39 9.28
CA MET A 1 -17.85 -2.08 8.74
C MET A 1 -17.21 -3.39 8.26
N ASN A 2 -16.67 -3.46 7.04
CA ASN A 2 -16.08 -4.72 6.53
C ASN A 2 -14.65 -4.91 7.06
N ILE A 3 -14.11 -6.12 6.96
CA ILE A 3 -12.82 -6.47 7.57
C ILE A 3 -11.63 -5.65 7.04
N GLY A 4 -11.69 -5.26 5.77
CA GLY A 4 -10.71 -4.35 5.17
C GLY A 4 -10.74 -2.97 5.84
N GLN A 5 -11.93 -2.37 6.00
CA GLN A 5 -12.05 -1.09 6.68
C GLN A 5 -11.63 -1.16 8.15
N ASN A 6 -11.95 -2.26 8.85
CA ASN A 6 -11.46 -2.48 10.22
C ASN A 6 -9.92 -2.53 10.27
N THR A 7 -9.30 -3.13 9.25
CA THR A 7 -7.84 -3.17 9.11
C THR A 7 -7.27 -1.77 8.92
N LEU A 8 -7.83 -0.97 8.01
CA LEU A 8 -7.40 0.40 7.77
C LEU A 8 -7.55 1.29 9.01
N ASN A 9 -8.68 1.18 9.72
CA ASN A 9 -8.91 1.93 10.94
C ASN A 9 -7.90 1.56 12.02
N TRP A 10 -7.64 0.26 12.23
CA TRP A 10 -6.62 -0.21 13.18
C TRP A 10 -5.22 0.29 12.81
N LEU A 11 -4.85 0.25 11.53
CA LEU A 11 -3.56 0.79 11.06
C LEU A 11 -3.46 2.28 11.38
N ARG A 12 -4.52 3.04 11.12
CA ARG A 12 -4.54 4.49 11.34
C ARG A 12 -4.49 4.86 12.82
N THR A 13 -5.34 4.26 13.66
CA THR A 13 -5.53 4.72 15.05
C THR A 13 -4.59 4.03 16.03
N GLU A 14 -4.32 2.73 15.85
CA GLU A 14 -3.57 1.94 16.82
C GLU A 14 -2.09 1.83 16.46
N LEU A 15 -1.78 1.60 15.18
CA LEU A 15 -0.40 1.35 14.77
C LEU A 15 0.36 2.64 14.43
N PHE A 16 -0.18 3.45 13.51
CA PHE A 16 0.50 4.65 13.01
C PHE A 16 0.14 5.92 13.77
N GLN A 17 -1.00 5.91 14.47
CA GLN A 17 -1.51 7.06 15.23
C GLN A 17 -1.55 8.33 14.36
N VAL A 18 -2.11 8.19 13.14
CA VAL A 18 -2.11 9.26 12.13
C VAL A 18 -2.99 10.42 12.58
N GLU A 19 -2.40 11.60 12.65
CA GLU A 19 -3.11 12.84 12.94
C GLU A 19 -3.91 13.34 11.72
N GLU A 20 -5.08 13.94 11.96
CA GLU A 20 -5.96 14.46 10.91
C GLU A 20 -5.23 15.46 10.00
N ALA A 21 -4.43 16.35 10.59
CA ALA A 21 -3.65 17.37 9.86
C ALA A 21 -2.64 16.79 8.86
N TRP A 22 -2.26 15.52 8.99
CA TRP A 22 -1.31 14.83 8.14
C TRP A 22 -1.97 13.74 7.29
N SER A 23 -3.29 13.80 7.11
CA SER A 23 -4.04 12.80 6.35
C SER A 23 -5.19 13.39 5.55
N GLU A 24 -5.58 12.67 4.52
CA GLU A 24 -6.77 12.94 3.70
C GLU A 24 -7.58 11.65 3.59
N GLU A 25 -8.90 11.75 3.72
CA GLU A 25 -9.80 10.62 3.41
C GLU A 25 -9.79 10.32 1.91
N THR A 26 -9.86 9.04 1.57
CA THR A 26 -10.20 8.61 0.21
C THR A 26 -11.53 7.85 0.25
N PRO A 27 -12.20 7.64 -0.91
CA PRO A 27 -13.44 6.86 -0.94
C PRO A 27 -13.32 5.44 -0.39
N ARG A 28 -12.09 4.90 -0.26
CA ARG A 28 -11.83 3.50 0.14
C ARG A 28 -10.78 3.36 1.24
N GLY A 29 -10.40 4.45 1.90
CA GLY A 29 -9.32 4.45 2.87
C GLY A 29 -8.80 5.85 3.16
N PHE A 30 -7.49 6.01 3.25
CA PHE A 30 -6.86 7.30 3.55
C PHE A 30 -5.49 7.44 2.88
N ARG A 31 -5.08 8.68 2.65
CA ARG A 31 -3.70 9.06 2.32
C ARG A 31 -3.10 9.81 3.51
N TRP A 32 -1.81 9.66 3.72
CA TRP A 32 -1.07 10.40 4.74
C TRP A 32 0.37 10.67 4.31
N TRP A 33 1.07 11.52 5.07
CA TRP A 33 2.46 11.91 4.81
C TRP A 33 3.34 11.52 6.00
N PRO A 34 3.80 10.25 6.07
CA PRO A 34 4.67 9.80 7.15
C PRO A 34 6.09 10.40 7.08
N HIS A 35 6.51 10.87 5.91
CA HIS A 35 7.79 11.54 5.68
C HIS A 35 7.71 12.43 4.42
N ARG A 36 8.60 12.24 3.43
CA ARG A 36 8.67 13.05 2.20
C ARG A 36 7.66 12.62 1.14
N GLN A 37 7.24 11.36 1.16
CA GLN A 37 6.37 10.75 0.18
C GLN A 37 4.97 10.57 0.75
N ALA A 38 3.96 10.74 -0.11
CA ALA A 38 2.59 10.39 0.24
C ALA A 38 2.44 8.86 0.23
N GLN A 39 1.76 8.32 1.24
CA GLN A 39 1.37 6.93 1.31
C GLN A 39 -0.15 6.82 1.35
N THR A 40 -0.72 5.97 0.51
CA THR A 40 -2.16 5.72 0.42
C THR A 40 -2.46 4.29 0.83
N LEU A 41 -3.41 4.12 1.75
CA LEU A 41 -3.90 2.84 2.22
C LEU A 41 -5.38 2.68 1.87
N GLU A 42 -5.71 1.65 1.09
CA GLU A 42 -7.07 1.46 0.57
C GLU A 42 -7.53 0.00 0.56
N VAL A 43 -8.85 -0.19 0.66
CA VAL A 43 -9.50 -1.44 0.26
C VAL A 43 -9.81 -1.38 -1.24
N ILE A 44 -9.03 -2.09 -2.06
CA ILE A 44 -9.16 -2.00 -3.52
C ILE A 44 -10.12 -3.03 -4.13
N GLY A 45 -10.55 -4.00 -3.34
CA GLY A 45 -11.42 -5.06 -3.84
C GLY A 45 -11.88 -6.03 -2.76
N ARG A 46 -12.69 -7.00 -3.19
CA ARG A 46 -13.15 -8.13 -2.39
C ARG A 46 -12.97 -9.39 -3.21
N GLU A 47 -12.62 -10.47 -2.53
CA GLU A 47 -12.45 -11.79 -3.13
C GLU A 47 -13.06 -12.86 -2.24
N ALA A 48 -13.29 -14.05 -2.81
CA ALA A 48 -13.51 -15.24 -2.02
C ALA A 48 -12.16 -15.69 -1.44
N GLY A 49 -12.11 -15.83 -0.12
CA GLY A 49 -11.04 -16.51 0.59
C GLY A 49 -11.15 -18.03 0.43
N PRO A 50 -10.24 -18.78 1.10
CA PRO A 50 -10.39 -20.22 1.25
C PRO A 50 -11.82 -20.55 1.73
N ASP A 51 -12.41 -21.60 1.16
CA ASP A 51 -13.76 -22.07 1.50
C ASP A 51 -14.92 -21.10 1.19
N GLY A 52 -14.66 -20.08 0.35
CA GLY A 52 -15.68 -19.12 -0.07
C GLY A 52 -15.96 -18.01 0.94
N ALA A 53 -15.22 -17.95 2.05
CA ALA A 53 -15.37 -16.90 3.05
C ALA A 53 -14.98 -15.52 2.47
N PRO A 54 -15.70 -14.43 2.77
CA PRO A 54 -15.40 -13.12 2.21
C PRO A 54 -14.04 -12.59 2.68
N ALA A 55 -13.22 -12.14 1.73
CA ALA A 55 -11.93 -11.50 1.99
C ALA A 55 -11.89 -10.10 1.36
N ALA A 56 -11.10 -9.21 1.96
CA ALA A 56 -10.82 -7.88 1.45
C ALA A 56 -9.38 -7.81 0.92
N LEU A 57 -9.19 -7.07 -0.17
CA LEU A 57 -7.87 -6.73 -0.69
C LEU A 57 -7.45 -5.36 -0.15
N VAL A 58 -6.41 -5.34 0.69
CA VAL A 58 -5.89 -4.12 1.32
C VAL A 58 -4.54 -3.78 0.69
N LEU A 59 -4.47 -2.59 0.08
CA LEU A 59 -3.29 -2.06 -0.59
C LEU A 59 -2.64 -0.98 0.26
N VAL A 60 -1.31 -1.02 0.37
CA VAL A 60 -0.48 0.13 0.74
C VAL A 60 0.32 0.55 -0.48
N ARG A 61 0.27 1.83 -0.81
CA ARG A 61 0.96 2.44 -1.94
C ARG A 61 1.74 3.66 -1.50
N THR A 62 3.04 3.70 -1.74
CA THR A 62 3.89 4.88 -1.49
C THR A 62 4.36 5.47 -2.82
N GLU A 63 4.15 6.75 -3.03
CA GLU A 63 4.51 7.43 -4.28
C GLU A 63 6.03 7.54 -4.42
N LEU A 64 6.59 7.05 -5.52
CA LEU A 64 8.04 7.02 -5.75
C LEU A 64 8.47 8.01 -6.84
N LEU A 65 7.87 7.93 -8.03
CA LEU A 65 8.17 8.82 -9.15
C LEU A 65 6.87 9.31 -9.81
N ARG A 66 6.92 10.52 -10.37
CA ARG A 66 5.84 11.12 -11.16
C ARG A 66 6.39 11.66 -12.48
N ASP A 67 5.49 11.97 -13.40
CA ASP A 67 5.81 12.51 -14.72
C ASP A 67 6.76 11.61 -15.53
N LEU A 68 6.67 10.29 -15.32
CA LEU A 68 7.59 9.30 -15.85
C LEU A 68 7.12 8.73 -17.20
N ASP A 69 8.00 8.75 -18.21
CA ASP A 69 7.86 7.97 -19.44
C ASP A 69 8.67 6.67 -19.34
N LEU A 70 7.99 5.53 -19.34
CA LEU A 70 8.65 4.23 -19.18
C LEU A 70 9.22 3.72 -20.51
N GLY A 71 10.39 4.23 -20.90
CA GLY A 71 11.22 3.68 -21.97
C GLY A 71 12.14 2.54 -21.51
N GLU A 72 12.80 1.85 -22.44
CA GLU A 72 13.68 0.72 -22.12
C GLU A 72 14.85 1.10 -21.18
N GLU A 73 15.45 2.27 -21.38
CA GLU A 73 16.56 2.76 -20.54
C GLU A 73 16.11 3.03 -19.10
N VAL A 74 14.96 3.69 -18.93
CA VAL A 74 14.35 3.96 -17.62
C VAL A 74 14.00 2.65 -16.92
N LEU A 75 13.44 1.68 -17.66
CA LEU A 75 13.10 0.37 -17.13
C LEU A 75 14.35 -0.37 -16.62
N ALA A 76 15.47 -0.32 -17.36
CA ALA A 76 16.72 -0.95 -16.95
C ALA A 76 17.25 -0.36 -15.63
N VAL A 77 17.18 0.97 -15.47
CA VAL A 77 17.58 1.65 -14.22
C VAL A 77 16.66 1.24 -13.05
N LEU A 78 15.34 1.24 -13.27
CA LEU A 78 14.37 0.83 -12.25
C LEU A 78 14.56 -0.62 -11.81
N GLN A 79 14.87 -1.53 -12.74
CA GLN A 79 15.18 -2.92 -12.43
C GLN A 79 16.47 -3.05 -11.61
N ALA A 80 17.49 -2.24 -11.91
CA ALA A 80 18.76 -2.29 -11.19
C ALA A 80 18.67 -1.76 -9.75
N VAL A 81 17.84 -0.73 -9.54
CA VAL A 81 17.77 -0.02 -8.24
C VAL A 81 16.59 -0.51 -7.41
N THR A 82 15.36 -0.40 -7.92
CA THR A 82 14.13 -0.55 -7.12
C THR A 82 13.83 -2.01 -6.76
N LEU A 83 14.12 -2.97 -7.66
CA LEU A 83 13.89 -4.40 -7.39
C LEU A 83 14.85 -4.98 -6.36
N ARG A 84 16.02 -4.35 -6.12
CA ARG A 84 17.02 -4.83 -5.16
C ARG A 84 16.78 -4.32 -3.74
N THR A 85 16.04 -3.22 -3.59
CA THR A 85 15.87 -2.54 -2.30
C THR A 85 14.49 -2.75 -1.69
N ALA A 86 13.46 -3.05 -2.51
CA ALA A 86 12.11 -3.22 -2.02
C ALA A 86 11.95 -4.52 -1.21
N GLY A 87 11.83 -4.39 0.12
CA GLY A 87 11.82 -5.55 1.02
C GLY A 87 10.49 -6.30 1.05
N MET A 88 9.38 -5.57 0.97
CA MET A 88 8.01 -6.10 1.05
C MET A 88 7.04 -5.43 0.07
N ALA A 89 7.59 -4.70 -0.91
CA ALA A 89 6.83 -3.98 -1.92
C ALA A 89 7.35 -4.30 -3.32
N ALA A 90 6.53 -4.05 -4.32
CA ALA A 90 6.93 -4.07 -5.71
C ALA A 90 6.72 -2.68 -6.33
N PRO A 91 7.62 -2.19 -7.19
CA PRO A 91 7.35 -1.02 -8.01
C PRO A 91 6.24 -1.34 -9.01
N VAL A 92 5.23 -0.48 -9.07
CA VAL A 92 4.08 -0.59 -9.98
C VAL A 92 3.97 0.70 -10.76
N TYR A 93 4.04 0.59 -12.09
CA TYR A 93 3.89 1.72 -12.99
C TYR A 93 2.43 1.85 -13.45
N ASP A 94 1.85 3.03 -13.30
CA ASP A 94 0.54 3.38 -13.83
C ASP A 94 0.73 4.27 -15.08
N PRO A 95 0.48 3.76 -16.29
CA PRO A 95 0.68 4.52 -17.53
C PRO A 95 -0.34 5.66 -17.70
N ALA A 96 -1.53 5.56 -17.11
CA ALA A 96 -2.53 6.62 -17.20
C ALA A 96 -2.15 7.82 -16.33
N ARG A 97 -1.52 7.55 -15.18
CA ARG A 97 -1.03 8.59 -14.25
C ARG A 97 0.42 8.98 -14.50
N ARG A 98 1.18 8.20 -15.27
CA ARG A 98 2.63 8.35 -15.47
C ARG A 98 3.38 8.35 -14.14
N THR A 99 2.96 7.49 -13.21
CA THR A 99 3.55 7.37 -11.87
C THR A 99 4.13 5.98 -11.65
N LEU A 100 5.19 5.93 -10.84
CA LEU A 100 5.73 4.71 -10.28
C LEU A 100 5.52 4.75 -8.77
N ASP A 101 4.89 3.71 -8.24
CA ASP A 101 4.60 3.62 -6.80
C ASP A 101 5.14 2.31 -6.23
N LEU A 102 5.57 2.30 -4.97
CA LEU A 102 5.84 1.08 -4.23
C LEU A 102 4.51 0.53 -3.69
N CYS A 103 4.16 -0.70 -4.05
CA CYS A 103 2.89 -1.32 -3.67
C CYS A 103 3.09 -2.60 -2.86
N THR A 104 2.27 -2.77 -1.83
CA THR A 104 2.07 -4.04 -1.11
C THR A 104 0.58 -4.32 -1.05
N LEU A 105 0.17 -5.50 -1.50
CA LEU A 105 -1.21 -5.95 -1.47
C LEU A 105 -1.34 -7.19 -0.60
N VAL A 106 -2.29 -7.19 0.34
CA VAL A 106 -2.62 -8.38 1.13
C VAL A 106 -4.10 -8.70 1.07
N ARG A 107 -4.40 -9.98 1.21
CA ARG A 107 -5.77 -10.48 1.35
C ARG A 107 -6.08 -10.73 2.82
N VAL A 108 -7.08 -10.05 3.34
CA VAL A 108 -7.51 -10.12 4.74
C VAL A 108 -8.87 -10.80 4.85
N ASN A 109 -8.95 -11.84 5.67
CA ASN A 109 -10.18 -12.54 6.05
C ASN A 109 -10.25 -12.68 7.58
N THR A 110 -11.37 -13.22 8.09
CA THR A 110 -11.62 -13.34 9.54
C THR A 110 -10.52 -14.09 10.26
N ASP A 111 -9.96 -15.11 9.61
CA ASP A 111 -9.07 -16.08 10.23
C ASP A 111 -7.64 -15.55 10.28
N ASN A 112 -7.23 -14.75 9.28
CA ASN A 112 -5.87 -14.26 9.15
C ASN A 112 -5.69 -12.78 9.59
N ASN A 113 -6.78 -12.05 9.84
CA ASN A 113 -6.74 -10.60 10.10
C ASN A 113 -5.75 -10.19 11.19
N GLY A 114 -5.69 -10.94 12.29
CA GLY A 114 -4.78 -10.64 13.40
C GLY A 114 -3.30 -10.57 12.98
N TRP A 115 -2.88 -11.44 12.06
CA TRP A 115 -1.53 -11.44 11.51
C TRP A 115 -1.39 -10.49 10.32
N MET A 116 -2.32 -10.53 9.36
CA MET A 116 -2.24 -9.74 8.13
C MET A 116 -2.19 -8.23 8.39
N ARG A 117 -2.97 -7.71 9.35
CA ARG A 117 -2.94 -6.28 9.69
C ARG A 117 -1.57 -5.82 10.23
N ARG A 118 -0.86 -6.69 10.96
CA ARG A 118 0.50 -6.39 11.45
C ARG A 118 1.51 -6.46 10.30
N LEU A 119 1.37 -7.47 9.44
CA LEU A 119 2.26 -7.68 8.31
C LEU A 119 2.20 -6.52 7.30
N ILE A 120 0.98 -6.09 6.93
CA ILE A 120 0.82 -4.93 6.03
C ILE A 120 1.26 -3.62 6.69
N GLY A 121 1.10 -3.50 8.01
CA GLY A 121 1.64 -2.37 8.77
C GLY A 121 3.17 -2.30 8.71
N LEU A 122 3.85 -3.45 8.86
CA LEU A 122 5.30 -3.53 8.69
C LEU A 122 5.72 -3.19 7.25
N ALA A 123 5.00 -3.72 6.25
CA ALA A 123 5.30 -3.41 4.85
C ALA A 123 5.15 -1.91 4.55
N ALA A 124 4.12 -1.25 5.10
CA ALA A 124 3.93 0.19 4.98
C ALA A 124 5.11 0.98 5.56
N MET A 125 5.62 0.57 6.73
CA MET A 125 6.80 1.19 7.34
C MET A 125 8.06 1.00 6.50
N LEU A 126 8.26 -0.20 5.93
CA LEU A 126 9.40 -0.48 5.05
C LEU A 126 9.32 0.32 3.74
N GLN A 127 8.13 0.49 3.16
CA GLN A 127 7.97 1.32 1.97
C GLN A 127 8.39 2.78 2.20
N ILE A 128 8.22 3.33 3.40
CA ILE A 128 8.67 4.69 3.72
C ILE A 128 10.20 4.79 3.65
N ARG A 129 10.91 3.75 4.08
CA ARG A 129 12.37 3.67 3.99
C ARG A 129 12.83 3.44 2.55
N ASP A 130 12.09 2.62 1.81
CA ASP A 130 12.46 2.18 0.47
C ASP A 130 12.18 3.26 -0.60
N ALA A 131 11.39 4.29 -0.28
CA ALA A 131 11.01 5.40 -1.15
C ALA A 131 11.86 6.68 -0.94
#